data_AF-A0A956I023-F1
#
_entry.id   AF-A0A956I023-F1
#
_cell.length_a   1.000
_cell.length_b   1.000
_cell.length_c   1.000
_cell.angle_alpha   90.00
_cell.angle_beta   90.00
_cell.angle_gamma   90.00
#
_symmetry.space_group_name_H-M   'P 1'
#
loop_
_entity.id
_entity.type
_entity.pdbx_description
1 polymer ?
#
loop_
_entity_poly.entity_id
_entity_poly.type
_entity_poly.pdbx_seq_one_letter_code
_entity_poly.pdbx_strand_id
1 'polypeptide(L)'
;MSDKHDDDDGLTPRPTGDSDPPSLDVPAGPRTAAYRASLHPEAFDDPGAGPTRRLELEPWAERHDATTPTATPIRSPGMDRGALAARRSLRPIGAGRRARPPLEPTGGALGRRAAMLESLAKSRMGRAATECLLAASELREANHEFDAARELVDRAVEASPDHPIAIRRARHFASLVQDTARVLALLDLEAQLELSADERRSVASFAELTMRVTGSGASEQLEAIESVGSPSASLLRASRLLRAGRTRRAAELLEHTAEAWQDPRFASCLFADAARLHEEADPATAETLYARAVQQAPHALDARIGVARTALKRGTPDVAAASLVQAAASAGRCALADAAKIFASRVLAWKSRAPAEADAILDDVAPTSVALRARVDASGAGALSAGEALAWIEQSRGVSRLVASLAVLEVGAGEPHAETLARTLLQHDATRAAARVLLEDASRTAGRKRSLFPASAS
;
A
#
# COMPACT_ATOMS: atom_id res chain seq x y z
N MET A 1 35.37 15.72 68.22
CA MET A 1 35.83 17.12 68.18
C MET A 1 37.29 17.09 67.80
N SER A 2 37.56 17.32 66.52
CA SER A 2 38.85 17.79 65.97
C SER A 2 38.58 18.10 64.50
N ASP A 3 38.66 19.39 64.19
CA ASP A 3 38.67 19.96 62.85
C ASP A 3 39.84 19.41 62.02
N LYS A 4 39.58 19.19 60.73
CA LYS A 4 40.60 19.19 59.69
C LYS A 4 40.07 19.97 58.49
N HIS A 5 40.67 21.13 58.28
CA HIS A 5 40.78 21.77 56.97
C HIS A 5 41.75 20.95 56.11
N ASP A 6 41.42 20.78 54.84
CA ASP A 6 42.39 20.68 53.74
C ASP A 6 41.77 21.36 52.51
N ASP A 7 42.44 22.43 52.06
CA ASP A 7 42.35 23.02 50.74
C ASP A 7 42.90 22.02 49.70
N ASP A 8 42.33 21.96 48.49
CA ASP A 8 43.10 22.27 47.26
C ASP A 8 42.30 22.11 45.96
N ASP A 9 42.48 23.13 45.12
CA ASP A 9 42.62 23.15 43.67
C ASP A 9 41.56 22.57 42.72
N GLY A 10 40.84 23.53 42.12
CA GLY A 10 40.14 23.35 40.87
C GLY A 10 41.06 23.33 39.65
N LEU A 11 40.79 22.41 38.74
CA LEU A 11 41.16 22.52 37.33
C LEU A 11 40.03 21.94 36.48
N THR A 12 39.38 22.81 35.72
CA THR A 12 38.46 22.46 34.63
C THR A 12 39.25 22.23 33.34
N PRO A 13 39.01 21.16 32.57
CA PRO A 13 39.51 21.07 31.21
C PRO A 13 38.47 21.57 30.20
N ARG A 14 38.88 22.56 29.40
CA ARG A 14 38.28 22.89 28.09
C ARG A 14 38.56 21.75 27.11
N PRO A 15 37.58 21.27 26.32
CA PRO A 15 37.87 20.48 25.14
C PRO A 15 38.08 21.39 23.92
N THR A 16 39.31 21.42 23.40
CA THR A 16 39.60 21.87 22.03
C THR A 16 39.28 20.72 21.08
N GLY A 17 38.19 20.86 20.34
CA GLY A 17 37.86 19.99 19.22
C GLY A 17 38.51 20.52 17.95
N ASP A 18 39.39 19.72 17.36
CA ASP A 18 39.69 19.69 15.93
C ASP A 18 40.04 18.23 15.60
N SER A 19 39.09 17.55 14.96
CA SER A 19 39.29 16.20 14.43
C SER A 19 38.34 16.05 13.25
N ASP A 20 38.91 16.11 12.06
CA ASP A 20 38.25 15.78 10.80
C ASP A 20 37.59 14.40 10.87
N PRO A 21 36.37 14.23 10.33
CA PRO A 21 35.74 12.92 10.28
C PRO A 21 36.45 12.01 9.26
N PRO A 22 36.63 10.72 9.56
CA PRO A 22 37.22 9.78 8.62
C PRO A 22 36.27 9.53 7.43
N SER A 23 36.80 9.72 6.23
CA SER A 23 36.19 9.29 4.97
C SER A 23 36.02 7.77 4.95
N LEU A 24 34.79 7.29 5.13
CA LEU A 24 34.44 5.89 4.90
C LEU A 24 34.02 5.70 3.44
N ASP A 25 34.99 5.30 2.62
CA ASP A 25 34.73 4.64 1.34
C ASP A 25 34.15 3.24 1.62
N VAL A 26 32.84 3.10 1.47
CA VAL A 26 32.15 1.79 1.49
C VAL A 26 31.84 1.39 0.05
N PRO A 27 32.35 0.26 -0.45
CA PRO A 27 32.04 -0.19 -1.81
C PRO A 27 30.56 -0.61 -1.91
N ALA A 28 29.87 -0.04 -2.91
CA ALA A 28 28.49 -0.38 -3.21
C ALA A 28 28.37 -1.85 -3.63
N GLY A 29 27.79 -2.68 -2.76
CA GLY A 29 27.44 -4.07 -3.08
C GLY A 29 26.26 -4.16 -4.06
N PRO A 30 26.11 -5.30 -4.77
CA PRO A 30 25.23 -5.46 -5.94
C PRO A 30 23.72 -5.42 -5.66
N ARG A 31 23.28 -5.04 -4.45
CA ARG A 31 21.86 -5.00 -4.06
C ARG A 31 21.20 -3.63 -4.20
N THR A 32 21.97 -2.54 -4.33
CA THR A 32 21.43 -1.18 -4.53
C THR A 32 21.09 -0.86 -6.00
N ALA A 33 21.59 -1.64 -6.97
CA ALA A 33 21.27 -1.47 -8.39
C ALA A 33 19.85 -1.96 -8.74
N ALA A 34 19.31 -2.94 -8.01
CA ALA A 34 18.01 -3.53 -8.32
C ALA A 34 16.79 -2.65 -7.94
N TYR A 35 16.97 -1.67 -7.05
CA TYR A 35 15.86 -0.83 -6.58
C TYR A 35 15.63 0.42 -7.44
N ARG A 36 16.62 0.84 -8.25
CA ARG A 36 16.51 2.03 -9.12
C ARG A 36 15.89 1.76 -10.48
N ALA A 37 15.74 0.50 -10.89
CA ALA A 37 15.20 0.12 -12.20
C ALA A 37 13.65 0.03 -12.23
N SER A 38 12.96 0.23 -11.11
CA SER A 38 11.51 -0.02 -10.99
C SER A 38 10.62 1.22 -11.11
N LEU A 39 11.17 2.40 -11.43
CA LEU A 39 10.44 3.69 -11.36
C LEU A 39 10.28 4.45 -12.69
N HIS A 40 10.54 3.83 -13.84
CA HIS A 40 10.23 4.42 -15.15
C HIS A 40 9.58 3.41 -16.10
N PRO A 41 8.28 3.53 -16.40
CA PRO A 41 7.73 2.95 -17.61
C PRO A 41 7.80 4.02 -18.72
N GLU A 42 8.81 3.94 -19.57
CA GLU A 42 8.74 4.55 -20.90
C GLU A 42 7.86 3.70 -21.83
N ALA A 43 7.24 4.41 -22.76
CA ALA A 43 6.22 4.00 -23.71
C ALA A 43 6.50 2.69 -24.46
N PHE A 44 5.48 1.83 -24.52
CA PHE A 44 5.33 0.84 -25.59
C PHE A 44 4.10 1.21 -26.42
N ASP A 45 4.36 1.54 -27.68
CA ASP A 45 3.35 1.71 -28.74
C ASP A 45 2.69 0.36 -29.05
N ASP A 46 1.36 0.33 -29.02
CA ASP A 46 0.54 -0.79 -29.48
C ASP A 46 -0.16 -0.42 -30.80
N PRO A 47 0.25 -0.97 -31.96
CA PRO A 47 -0.41 -0.75 -33.22
C PRO A 47 -1.50 -1.82 -33.42
N GLY A 48 -2.67 -1.65 -32.79
CA GLY A 48 -3.68 -2.72 -32.85
C GLY A 48 -5.14 -2.44 -32.49
N ALA A 49 -5.52 -1.23 -32.08
CA ALA A 49 -6.90 -0.98 -31.62
C ALA A 49 -7.85 -0.53 -32.76
N GLY A 50 -8.65 -1.48 -33.27
CA GLY A 50 -9.84 -1.23 -34.09
C GLY A 50 -11.00 -0.59 -33.30
N PRO A 51 -12.11 -0.22 -33.98
CA PRO A 51 -12.90 0.95 -33.63
C PRO A 51 -13.78 0.78 -32.38
N THR A 52 -13.72 1.79 -31.52
CA THR A 52 -14.60 2.01 -30.37
C THR A 52 -16.08 2.02 -30.78
N ARG A 53 -16.84 1.04 -30.25
CA ARG A 53 -18.30 1.08 -30.21
C ARG A 53 -18.75 2.20 -29.27
N ARG A 54 -19.49 3.15 -29.83
CA ARG A 54 -20.19 4.24 -29.13
C ARG A 54 -21.32 3.61 -28.31
N LEU A 55 -21.23 3.67 -26.98
CA LEU A 55 -22.34 3.35 -26.08
C LEU A 55 -23.21 4.61 -25.97
N GLU A 56 -24.39 4.55 -26.58
CA GLU A 56 -25.46 5.53 -26.39
C GLU A 56 -26.08 5.30 -25.01
N LEU A 57 -26.06 6.34 -24.16
CA LEU A 57 -26.77 6.37 -22.89
C LEU A 57 -28.19 6.89 -23.13
N GLU A 58 -29.17 6.00 -23.04
CA GLU A 58 -30.59 6.32 -22.93
C GLU A 58 -30.90 6.99 -21.58
N PRO A 59 -31.72 8.06 -21.54
CA PRO A 59 -32.09 8.71 -20.28
C PRO A 59 -33.22 7.97 -19.57
N TRP A 60 -32.97 7.62 -18.31
CA TRP A 60 -33.92 7.02 -17.38
C TRP A 60 -34.95 8.08 -16.94
N ALA A 61 -36.21 7.91 -17.36
CA ALA A 61 -37.34 8.73 -16.93
C ALA A 61 -38.27 7.89 -16.04
N GLU A 62 -38.09 7.97 -14.71
CA GLU A 62 -39.05 7.41 -13.76
C GLU A 62 -40.18 8.40 -13.47
N ARG A 63 -41.39 7.94 -13.76
CA ARG A 63 -42.66 8.55 -13.37
C ARG A 63 -42.89 8.27 -11.88
N HIS A 64 -43.03 9.32 -11.08
CA HIS A 64 -43.69 9.23 -9.79
C HIS A 64 -45.06 9.92 -9.87
N ASP A 65 -46.11 9.12 -9.74
CA ASP A 65 -47.49 9.56 -9.56
C ASP A 65 -47.63 10.28 -8.21
N ALA A 66 -48.01 11.56 -8.27
CA ALA A 66 -48.34 12.36 -7.11
C ALA A 66 -49.78 12.09 -6.69
N THR A 67 -49.97 11.56 -5.47
CA THR A 67 -51.24 11.68 -4.73
C THR A 67 -51.04 12.67 -3.59
N THR A 68 -51.69 13.82 -3.71
CA THR A 68 -51.66 14.91 -2.73
C THR A 68 -52.78 14.71 -1.70
N PRO A 69 -52.50 14.61 -0.39
CA PRO A 69 -53.53 14.80 0.62
C PRO A 69 -53.67 16.28 0.98
N THR A 70 -54.91 16.76 0.92
CA THR A 70 -55.35 18.11 1.29
C THR A 70 -55.21 18.31 2.80
N ALA A 71 -54.25 19.14 3.24
CA ALA A 71 -54.11 19.55 4.63
C ALA A 71 -54.85 20.87 4.90
N THR A 72 -55.70 20.87 5.92
CA THR A 72 -56.47 22.03 6.41
C THR A 72 -55.53 23.02 7.12
N PRO A 73 -55.66 24.35 6.92
CA PRO A 73 -54.71 25.31 7.48
C PRO A 73 -54.95 25.54 8.98
N ILE A 74 -53.97 25.16 9.79
CA ILE A 74 -53.89 25.56 11.20
C ILE A 74 -53.45 27.03 11.27
N ARG A 75 -54.30 27.91 11.81
CA ARG A 75 -53.95 29.30 12.12
C ARG A 75 -52.91 29.33 13.24
N SER A 76 -51.69 29.76 12.92
CA SER A 76 -50.66 30.08 13.92
C SER A 76 -50.68 31.55 14.31
N PRO A 77 -50.54 31.90 15.60
CA PRO A 77 -50.48 33.28 16.07
C PRO A 77 -49.08 33.88 15.87
N GLY A 78 -49.02 35.14 15.46
CA GLY A 78 -47.84 36.02 15.58
C GLY A 78 -46.61 35.62 14.79
N MET A 79 -46.60 35.91 13.49
CA MET A 79 -45.42 35.73 12.63
C MET A 79 -44.27 36.67 13.09
N ASP A 80 -43.10 36.09 13.39
CA ASP A 80 -41.89 36.81 13.80
C ASP A 80 -41.51 37.92 12.81
N ARG A 81 -41.08 39.08 13.33
CA ARG A 81 -40.60 40.22 12.54
C ARG A 81 -39.42 39.84 11.65
N GLY A 82 -38.58 38.89 12.07
CA GLY A 82 -37.50 38.33 11.24
C GLY A 82 -38.03 37.55 10.03
N ALA A 83 -39.03 36.70 10.24
CA ALA A 83 -39.72 35.97 9.17
C ALA A 83 -40.48 36.91 8.21
N LEU A 84 -41.07 38.00 8.72
CA LEU A 84 -41.70 39.04 7.90
C LEU A 84 -40.68 39.83 7.07
N ALA A 85 -39.49 40.10 7.59
CA ALA A 85 -38.40 40.73 6.84
C ALA A 85 -37.89 39.81 5.72
N ALA A 86 -37.64 38.53 6.02
CA ALA A 86 -37.24 37.52 5.03
C ALA A 86 -38.30 37.32 3.93
N ARG A 87 -39.58 37.34 4.30
CA ARG A 87 -40.70 37.20 3.37
C ARG A 87 -40.93 38.45 2.51
N ARG A 88 -40.54 39.64 2.98
CA ARG A 88 -40.53 40.88 2.19
C ARG A 88 -39.39 40.92 1.16
N SER A 89 -38.24 40.31 1.47
CA SER A 89 -37.14 40.14 0.50
C SER A 89 -37.43 39.07 -0.55
N LEU A 90 -38.29 38.10 -0.24
CA LEU A 90 -38.82 37.12 -1.18
C LEU A 90 -40.08 37.65 -1.88
N ARG A 91 -39.95 38.72 -2.67
CA ARG A 91 -41.04 39.05 -3.60
C ARG A 91 -41.19 37.90 -4.60
N PRO A 92 -42.41 37.38 -4.84
CA PRO A 92 -42.62 36.44 -5.93
C PRO A 92 -42.24 37.15 -7.23
N ILE A 93 -41.20 36.65 -7.88
CA ILE A 93 -40.83 37.07 -9.23
C ILE A 93 -42.02 36.70 -10.09
N GLY A 94 -42.75 37.71 -10.57
CA GLY A 94 -43.96 37.51 -11.36
C GLY A 94 -43.70 36.53 -12.51
N ALA A 95 -44.62 35.59 -12.70
CA ALA A 95 -44.54 34.42 -13.58
C ALA A 95 -44.34 34.71 -15.09
N GLY A 96 -43.98 35.94 -15.48
CA GLY A 96 -43.73 36.36 -16.86
C GLY A 96 -42.25 36.58 -17.20
N ARG A 97 -41.33 36.55 -16.23
CA ARG A 97 -39.88 36.63 -16.53
C ARG A 97 -39.29 35.23 -16.37
N ARG A 98 -38.99 34.57 -17.49
CA ARG A 98 -38.11 33.39 -17.52
C ARG A 98 -36.95 33.67 -16.56
N ALA A 99 -36.82 32.87 -15.51
CA ALA A 99 -35.71 32.98 -14.59
C ALA A 99 -34.44 32.95 -15.45
N ARG A 100 -33.75 34.11 -15.54
CA ARG A 100 -32.41 34.10 -16.14
C ARG A 100 -31.63 33.07 -15.31
N PRO A 101 -30.91 32.14 -15.95
CA PRO A 101 -30.05 31.24 -15.20
C PRO A 101 -29.21 32.09 -14.23
N PRO A 102 -28.98 31.63 -13.00
CA PRO A 102 -28.12 32.35 -12.07
C PRO A 102 -26.85 32.68 -12.83
N LEU A 103 -26.64 33.97 -13.13
CA LEU A 103 -25.45 34.41 -13.85
C LEU A 103 -24.31 34.02 -12.92
N GLU A 104 -23.50 33.05 -13.34
CA GLU A 104 -22.26 32.76 -12.64
C GLU A 104 -21.55 34.09 -12.43
N PRO A 105 -21.19 34.42 -11.18
CA PRO A 105 -20.63 35.72 -10.88
C PRO A 105 -19.38 35.89 -11.73
N THR A 106 -19.39 36.89 -12.60
CA THR A 106 -18.24 37.18 -13.46
C THR A 106 -17.01 37.43 -12.59
N GLY A 107 -15.82 37.08 -13.07
CA GLY A 107 -14.59 37.26 -12.29
C GLY A 107 -14.43 38.69 -11.75
N GLY A 108 -14.84 39.71 -12.53
CA GLY A 108 -14.85 41.10 -12.07
C GLY A 108 -15.83 41.41 -10.92
N ALA A 109 -16.95 40.69 -10.82
CA ALA A 109 -17.87 40.82 -9.69
C ALA A 109 -17.31 40.17 -8.42
N LEU A 110 -16.65 39.00 -8.56
CA LEU A 110 -15.95 38.34 -7.46
C LEU A 110 -14.82 39.21 -6.92
N GLY A 111 -13.98 39.77 -7.80
CA GLY A 111 -12.88 40.66 -7.42
C GLY A 111 -13.34 41.92 -6.69
N ARG A 112 -14.44 42.56 -7.13
CA ARG A 112 -15.01 43.72 -6.41
C ARG A 112 -15.53 43.36 -5.02
N ARG A 113 -16.16 42.18 -4.89
CA ARG A 113 -16.67 41.71 -3.60
C ARG A 113 -15.53 41.34 -2.65
N ALA A 114 -14.47 40.72 -3.15
CA ALA A 114 -13.24 40.47 -2.39
C ALA A 114 -12.64 41.78 -1.88
N ALA A 115 -12.44 42.77 -2.75
CA ALA A 115 -11.89 44.09 -2.38
C ALA A 115 -12.75 44.83 -1.32
N MET A 116 -14.08 44.70 -1.38
CA MET A 116 -14.98 45.24 -0.35
C MET A 116 -14.75 44.56 1.01
N LEU A 117 -14.64 43.23 1.03
CA LEU A 117 -14.37 42.47 2.26
C LEU A 117 -12.99 42.79 2.85
N GLU A 118 -11.97 42.96 2.01
CA GLU A 118 -10.64 43.42 2.43
C GLU A 118 -10.68 44.81 3.07
N SER A 119 -11.47 45.73 2.49
CA SER A 119 -11.67 47.08 3.06
C SER A 119 -12.40 47.01 4.41
N LEU A 120 -13.42 46.15 4.53
CA LEU A 120 -14.11 45.92 5.80
C LEU A 120 -13.17 45.32 6.85
N ALA A 121 -12.28 44.41 6.47
CA ALA A 121 -11.29 43.85 7.38
C ALA A 121 -10.38 44.92 7.99
N LYS A 122 -10.00 45.96 7.23
CA LYS A 122 -9.16 47.09 7.72
C LYS A 122 -9.82 47.91 8.83
N SER A 123 -11.16 47.95 8.88
CA SER A 123 -11.91 48.67 9.93
C SER A 123 -12.36 47.77 11.08
N ARG A 124 -12.00 46.48 11.05
CA ARG A 124 -12.31 45.48 12.08
C ARG A 124 -11.02 44.98 12.72
N MET A 125 -11.14 44.32 13.88
CA MET A 125 -10.02 43.70 14.57
C MET A 125 -10.35 42.25 14.94
N GLY A 126 -9.30 41.44 15.15
CA GLY A 126 -9.41 40.06 15.63
C GLY A 126 -10.23 39.15 14.72
N ARG A 127 -11.12 38.37 15.32
CA ARG A 127 -11.97 37.38 14.64
C ARG A 127 -12.83 37.95 13.51
N ALA A 128 -13.42 39.13 13.71
CA ALA A 128 -14.27 39.75 12.69
C ALA A 128 -13.48 40.23 11.46
N ALA A 129 -12.21 40.63 11.64
CA ALA A 129 -11.30 40.92 10.53
C ALA A 129 -10.89 39.62 9.82
N THR A 130 -10.58 38.57 10.60
CA THR A 130 -10.21 37.23 10.11
C THR A 130 -11.30 36.63 9.22
N GLU A 131 -12.56 36.66 9.65
CA GLU A 131 -13.70 36.18 8.85
C GLU A 131 -13.85 36.93 7.52
N CYS A 132 -13.64 38.25 7.52
CA CYS A 132 -13.65 39.05 6.29
C CYS A 132 -12.50 38.67 5.35
N LEU A 133 -11.30 38.44 5.89
CA LEU A 133 -10.12 38.06 5.11
C LEU A 133 -10.26 36.64 4.52
N LEU A 134 -10.80 35.68 5.27
CA LEU A 134 -11.09 34.33 4.77
C LEU A 134 -12.18 34.33 3.69
N ALA A 135 -13.25 35.09 3.88
CA ALA A 135 -14.28 35.23 2.86
C ALA A 135 -13.74 35.94 1.59
N ALA A 136 -12.83 36.90 1.75
CA ALA A 136 -12.14 37.52 0.62
C ALA A 136 -11.22 36.53 -0.10
N SER A 137 -10.47 35.70 0.64
CA SER A 137 -9.57 34.70 0.05
C SER A 137 -10.33 33.66 -0.78
N GLU A 138 -11.50 33.20 -0.31
CA GLU A 138 -12.39 32.31 -1.08
C GLU A 138 -12.80 32.90 -2.42
N LEU A 139 -13.15 34.19 -2.45
CA LEU A 139 -13.55 34.86 -3.68
C LEU A 139 -12.37 35.05 -4.64
N ARG A 140 -11.15 35.25 -4.11
CA ARG A 140 -9.91 35.32 -4.89
C ARG A 140 -9.55 33.96 -5.48
N GLU A 141 -9.65 32.88 -4.70
CA GLU A 141 -9.48 31.50 -5.19
C GLU A 141 -10.47 31.17 -6.30
N ALA A 142 -11.75 31.51 -6.11
CA ALA A 142 -12.79 31.32 -7.12
C ALA A 142 -12.54 32.15 -8.40
N ASN A 143 -11.75 33.22 -8.30
CA ASN A 143 -11.30 34.03 -9.45
C ASN A 143 -9.92 33.60 -9.99
N HIS A 144 -9.38 32.46 -9.54
CA HIS A 144 -8.05 31.94 -9.88
C HIS A 144 -6.87 32.85 -9.48
N GLU A 145 -7.06 33.73 -8.49
CA GLU A 145 -6.03 34.62 -7.94
C GLU A 145 -5.40 33.99 -6.67
N PHE A 146 -4.72 32.86 -6.84
CA PHE A 146 -4.22 32.04 -5.73
C PHE A 146 -3.18 32.74 -4.84
N ASP A 147 -2.29 33.55 -5.41
CA ASP A 147 -1.28 34.29 -4.63
C ASP A 147 -1.94 35.35 -3.74
N ALA A 148 -2.92 36.08 -4.28
CA ALA A 148 -3.68 37.06 -3.50
C ALA A 148 -4.51 36.38 -2.41
N ALA A 149 -5.10 35.22 -2.70
CA ALA A 149 -5.81 34.43 -1.69
C ALA A 149 -4.88 33.99 -0.55
N ARG A 150 -3.68 33.51 -0.86
CA ARG A 150 -2.67 33.11 0.13
C ARG A 150 -2.28 34.28 1.04
N GLU A 151 -1.99 35.45 0.48
CA GLU A 151 -1.65 36.65 1.27
C GLU A 151 -2.78 37.03 2.24
N LEU A 152 -4.03 36.94 1.80
CA LEU A 152 -5.19 37.22 2.66
C LEU A 152 -5.32 36.21 3.80
N VAL A 153 -4.99 34.95 3.57
CA VAL A 153 -5.01 33.91 4.60
C VAL A 153 -3.88 34.12 5.62
N ASP A 154 -2.68 34.49 5.19
CA ASP A 154 -1.59 34.82 6.13
C ASP A 154 -1.97 36.02 7.02
N ARG A 155 -2.53 37.08 6.43
CA ARG A 155 -3.07 38.21 7.19
C ARG A 155 -4.21 37.82 8.12
N ALA A 156 -5.00 36.80 7.77
CA ALA A 156 -6.06 36.28 8.63
C ALA A 156 -5.48 35.57 9.86
N VAL A 157 -4.40 34.79 9.70
CA VAL A 157 -3.66 34.18 10.81
C VAL A 157 -3.02 35.25 11.70
N GLU A 158 -2.43 36.29 11.12
CA GLU A 158 -1.86 37.42 11.89
C GLU A 158 -2.93 38.17 12.69
N ALA A 159 -4.12 38.35 12.13
CA ALA A 159 -5.22 39.04 12.79
C ALA A 159 -5.80 38.26 13.97
N SER A 160 -5.79 36.92 13.92
CA SER A 160 -6.31 36.04 14.98
C SER A 160 -5.55 34.71 14.97
N PRO A 161 -4.41 34.61 15.68
CA PRO A 161 -3.59 33.40 15.73
C PRO A 161 -4.29 32.18 16.34
N ASP A 162 -5.39 32.41 17.05
CA ASP A 162 -6.24 31.40 17.68
C ASP A 162 -7.38 30.89 16.77
N HIS A 163 -7.47 31.36 15.52
CA HIS A 163 -8.57 31.03 14.63
C HIS A 163 -8.33 29.73 13.84
N PRO A 164 -9.00 28.60 14.17
CA PRO A 164 -8.65 27.28 13.62
C PRO A 164 -8.78 27.21 12.09
N ILE A 165 -9.81 27.86 11.51
CA ILE A 165 -10.01 27.85 10.06
C ILE A 165 -8.90 28.61 9.33
N ALA A 166 -8.39 29.71 9.90
CA ALA A 166 -7.34 30.50 9.27
C ALA A 166 -6.04 29.70 9.24
N ILE A 167 -5.70 29.04 10.36
CA ILE A 167 -4.52 28.17 10.49
C ILE A 167 -4.61 26.99 9.52
N ARG A 168 -5.75 26.28 9.48
CA ARG A 168 -5.96 25.15 8.56
C ARG A 168 -5.83 25.56 7.10
N ARG A 169 -6.36 26.73 6.73
CA ARG A 169 -6.28 27.24 5.36
C ARG A 169 -4.86 27.69 5.00
N ALA A 170 -4.16 28.34 5.92
CA ALA A 170 -2.75 28.70 5.74
C ALA A 170 -1.90 27.44 5.56
N ARG A 171 -2.18 26.39 6.35
CA ARG A 171 -1.48 25.11 6.28
C ARG A 171 -1.75 24.40 4.95
N HIS A 172 -2.98 24.48 4.44
CA HIS A 172 -3.32 23.97 3.12
C HIS A 172 -2.50 24.66 2.02
N PHE A 173 -2.43 26.00 2.01
CA PHE A 173 -1.61 26.74 1.06
C PHE A 173 -0.12 26.41 1.17
N ALA A 174 0.42 26.37 2.39
CA ALA A 174 1.81 26.00 2.63
C ALA A 174 2.12 24.58 2.11
N SER A 175 1.17 23.66 2.24
CA SER A 175 1.30 22.28 1.73
C SER A 175 1.31 22.23 0.20
N LEU A 176 0.48 23.03 -0.47
CA LEU A 176 0.44 23.12 -1.94
C LEU A 176 1.77 23.62 -2.53
N VAL A 177 2.43 24.55 -1.85
CA VAL A 177 3.76 25.05 -2.26
C VAL A 177 4.92 24.27 -1.63
N GLN A 178 4.63 23.16 -0.94
CA GLN A 178 5.60 22.30 -0.27
C GLN A 178 6.52 23.00 0.75
N ASP A 179 6.05 24.12 1.34
CA ASP A 179 6.75 24.81 2.42
C ASP A 179 6.58 24.06 3.73
N THR A 180 7.44 23.06 3.92
CA THR A 180 7.41 22.17 5.08
C THR A 180 7.60 22.90 6.39
N ALA A 181 8.53 23.87 6.44
CA ALA A 181 8.82 24.60 7.67
C ALA A 181 7.59 25.39 8.13
N ARG A 182 6.90 26.03 7.18
CA ARG A 182 5.65 26.74 7.46
C ARG A 182 4.52 25.80 7.87
N VAL A 183 4.39 24.64 7.23
CA VAL A 183 3.39 23.62 7.62
C VAL A 183 3.61 23.19 9.07
N LEU A 184 4.85 22.89 9.48
CA LEU A 184 5.17 22.51 10.85
C LEU A 184 4.85 23.64 11.83
N ALA A 185 5.28 24.88 11.55
CA ALA A 185 4.95 26.02 12.41
C ALA A 185 3.43 26.25 12.58
N LEU A 186 2.64 25.99 11.54
CA LEU A 186 1.17 26.10 11.61
C LEU A 186 0.54 24.92 12.35
N LEU A 187 1.13 23.73 12.31
CA LEU A 187 0.72 22.60 13.14
C LEU A 187 1.00 22.86 14.62
N ASP A 188 2.15 23.45 14.95
CA ASP A 188 2.48 23.88 16.31
C ASP A 188 1.44 24.85 16.85
N LEU A 189 1.06 25.84 16.02
CA LEU A 189 0.04 26.82 16.35
C LEU A 189 -1.35 26.16 16.50
N GLU A 190 -1.72 25.25 15.61
CA GLU A 190 -3.00 24.52 15.67
C GLU A 190 -3.08 23.62 16.92
N ALA A 191 -1.97 23.03 17.34
CA ALA A 191 -1.89 22.17 18.52
C ALA A 191 -2.09 22.91 19.84
N GLN A 192 -1.86 24.23 19.88
CA GLN A 192 -2.09 25.08 21.05
C GLN A 192 -3.56 25.45 21.24
N LEU A 193 -4.42 25.18 20.26
CA LEU A 193 -5.85 25.49 20.34
C LEU A 193 -6.61 24.48 21.21
N GLU A 194 -7.72 24.93 21.79
CA GLU A 194 -8.70 24.05 22.43
C GLU A 194 -9.48 23.24 21.36
N LEU A 195 -8.82 22.23 20.81
CA LEU A 195 -9.39 21.34 19.81
C LEU A 195 -10.22 20.21 20.46
N SER A 196 -11.27 19.76 19.78
CA SER A 196 -11.93 18.51 20.13
C SER A 196 -10.96 17.31 19.98
N ALA A 197 -11.29 16.16 20.59
CA ALA A 197 -10.48 14.95 20.43
C ALA A 197 -10.30 14.58 18.95
N ASP A 198 -11.37 14.68 18.16
CA ASP A 198 -11.40 14.37 16.72
C ASP A 198 -10.52 15.32 15.89
N GLU A 199 -10.54 16.60 16.23
CA GLU A 199 -9.68 17.60 15.57
C GLU A 199 -8.21 17.39 15.93
N ARG A 200 -7.90 17.12 17.21
CA ARG A 200 -6.54 16.75 17.62
C ARG A 200 -6.04 15.53 16.85
N ARG A 201 -6.88 14.50 16.66
CA ARG A 201 -6.55 13.32 15.83
C ARG A 201 -6.23 13.68 14.37
N SER A 202 -6.94 14.65 13.82
CA SER A 202 -6.76 15.05 12.41
C SER A 202 -5.47 15.84 12.21
N VAL A 203 -5.20 16.82 13.09
CA VAL A 203 -3.95 17.60 13.11
C VAL A 203 -2.75 16.68 13.27
N ALA A 204 -2.87 15.73 14.19
CA ALA A 204 -1.88 14.71 14.47
C ALA A 204 -1.50 13.86 13.26
N SER A 205 -2.52 13.29 12.60
CA SER A 205 -2.33 12.42 11.44
C SER A 205 -1.70 13.20 10.29
N PHE A 206 -2.06 14.47 10.13
CA PHE A 206 -1.48 15.35 9.13
C PHE A 206 -0.01 15.67 9.43
N ALA A 207 0.31 16.04 10.67
CA ALA A 207 1.68 16.34 11.09
C ALA A 207 2.63 15.19 10.79
N GLU A 208 2.21 13.95 11.05
CA GLU A 208 3.04 12.80 10.72
C GLU A 208 3.16 12.53 9.22
N LEU A 209 2.09 12.69 8.44
CA LEU A 209 2.19 12.54 6.99
C LEU A 209 3.20 13.55 6.42
N THR A 210 3.15 14.80 6.89
CA THR A 210 4.14 15.81 6.56
C THR A 210 5.55 15.40 7.00
N MET A 211 5.74 14.92 8.22
CA MET A 211 7.04 14.45 8.70
C MET A 211 7.59 13.27 7.91
N ARG A 212 6.74 12.32 7.48
CA ARG A 212 7.16 11.16 6.67
C ARG A 212 7.61 11.58 5.28
N VAL A 213 6.91 12.54 4.67
CA VAL A 213 7.28 13.08 3.36
C VAL A 213 8.58 13.88 3.46
N THR A 214 8.85 14.50 4.60
CA THR A 214 9.92 15.50 4.74
C THR A 214 11.14 15.03 5.51
N GLY A 215 11.05 13.88 6.20
CA GLY A 215 12.13 13.30 6.99
C GLY A 215 12.49 14.08 8.27
N SER A 216 11.69 15.09 8.64
CA SER A 216 11.94 15.93 9.82
C SER A 216 11.41 15.27 11.10
N GLY A 217 12.28 15.18 12.12
CA GLY A 217 11.96 14.52 13.40
C GLY A 217 11.27 15.46 14.37
N ALA A 218 9.94 15.40 14.48
CA ALA A 218 9.21 16.04 15.59
C ALA A 218 8.69 14.95 16.55
N SER A 219 9.54 14.51 17.48
CA SER A 219 9.21 13.46 18.45
C SER A 219 8.21 13.92 19.52
N GLU A 220 8.19 15.21 19.86
CA GLU A 220 7.43 15.71 21.02
C GLU A 220 5.93 15.85 20.73
N GLN A 221 5.56 16.31 19.53
CA GLN A 221 4.16 16.39 19.13
C GLN A 221 3.54 15.01 18.98
N LEU A 222 4.33 14.04 18.55
CA LEU A 222 3.94 12.64 18.47
C LEU A 222 3.54 12.06 19.84
N GLU A 223 4.19 12.44 20.94
CA GLU A 223 3.80 11.96 22.27
C GLU A 223 2.43 12.47 22.73
N ALA A 224 2.10 13.73 22.40
CA ALA A 224 0.76 14.29 22.65
C ALA A 224 -0.34 13.63 21.77
N ILE A 225 0.06 13.10 20.61
CA ILE A 225 -0.81 12.35 19.69
C ILE A 225 -1.04 10.92 20.18
N GLU A 226 0.03 10.30 20.70
CA GLU A 226 0.02 8.94 21.24
C GLU A 226 -0.99 8.76 22.39
N SER A 227 -1.35 9.83 23.12
CA SER A 227 -2.36 9.77 24.20
C SER A 227 -3.81 9.75 23.73
N VAL A 228 -4.09 10.01 22.44
CA VAL A 228 -5.48 10.16 21.94
C VAL A 228 -6.13 8.81 21.58
N GLY A 229 -5.37 7.71 21.65
CA GLY A 229 -5.90 6.34 21.46
C GLY A 229 -6.52 6.10 20.08
N SER A 230 -6.17 6.92 19.09
CA SER A 230 -6.72 6.76 17.75
C SER A 230 -6.04 5.60 17.04
N PRO A 231 -6.77 4.83 16.23
CA PRO A 231 -6.15 3.74 15.52
C PRO A 231 -5.07 4.18 14.52
N SER A 232 -5.26 5.32 13.86
CA SER A 232 -4.21 5.94 13.04
C SER A 232 -2.97 6.23 13.89
N ALA A 233 -3.10 6.86 15.06
CA ALA A 233 -1.97 7.12 15.96
C ALA A 233 -1.25 5.83 16.39
N SER A 234 -1.98 4.73 16.60
CA SER A 234 -1.35 3.45 16.94
C SER A 234 -0.54 2.86 15.77
N LEU A 235 -1.04 2.92 14.53
CA LEU A 235 -0.29 2.46 13.34
C LEU A 235 0.99 3.26 13.14
N LEU A 236 0.87 4.57 13.35
CA LEU A 236 1.94 5.53 13.28
C LEU A 236 3.03 5.23 14.34
N ARG A 237 2.63 5.05 15.61
CA ARG A 237 3.51 4.62 16.70
C ARG A 237 4.16 3.26 16.43
N ALA A 238 3.42 2.30 15.88
CA ALA A 238 3.98 1.01 15.48
C ALA A 238 5.09 1.18 14.43
N SER A 239 4.89 2.04 13.43
CA SER A 239 5.92 2.35 12.42
C SER A 239 7.18 2.97 13.03
N ARG A 240 7.05 3.88 14.00
CA ARG A 240 8.20 4.44 14.73
C ARG A 240 8.96 3.36 15.51
N LEU A 241 8.23 2.49 16.21
CA LEU A 241 8.82 1.37 16.93
C LEU A 241 9.61 0.45 15.99
N LEU A 242 9.10 0.18 14.78
CA LEU A 242 9.83 -0.58 13.76
C LEU A 242 11.12 0.12 13.31
N ARG A 243 11.08 1.42 13.05
CA ARG A 243 12.30 2.20 12.70
C ARG A 243 13.33 2.21 13.82
N ALA A 244 12.88 2.17 15.07
CA ALA A 244 13.74 2.06 16.25
C ALA A 244 14.19 0.62 16.55
N GLY A 245 13.88 -0.37 15.69
CA GLY A 245 14.22 -1.77 15.89
C GLY A 245 13.42 -2.48 16.99
N ARG A 246 12.39 -1.84 17.56
CA ARG A 246 11.54 -2.37 18.63
C ARG A 246 10.36 -3.18 18.06
N THR A 247 10.68 -4.25 17.32
CA THR A 247 9.71 -5.05 16.55
C THR A 247 8.60 -5.66 17.42
N ARG A 248 8.95 -6.24 18.58
CA ARG A 248 7.97 -6.86 19.50
C ARG A 248 6.91 -5.87 19.98
N ARG A 249 7.32 -4.69 20.43
CA ARG A 249 6.38 -3.65 20.90
C ARG A 249 5.50 -3.13 19.76
N ALA A 250 6.04 -3.05 18.54
CA ALA A 250 5.26 -2.67 17.38
C ALA A 250 4.16 -3.71 17.10
N ALA A 251 4.49 -5.00 17.20
CA ALA A 251 3.54 -6.08 16.99
C ALA A 251 2.42 -6.10 18.05
N GLU A 252 2.77 -5.97 19.34
CA GLU A 252 1.80 -5.86 20.45
C GLU A 252 0.84 -4.68 20.24
N LEU A 253 1.34 -3.55 19.75
CA LEU A 253 0.51 -2.38 19.46
C LEU A 253 -0.41 -2.60 18.26
N LEU A 254 0.07 -3.24 17.19
CA LEU A 254 -0.76 -3.59 16.03
C LEU A 254 -1.87 -4.57 16.42
N GLU A 255 -1.58 -5.55 17.27
CA GLU A 255 -2.57 -6.48 17.81
C GLU A 255 -3.66 -5.74 18.59
N HIS A 256 -3.27 -4.89 19.54
CA HIS A 256 -4.24 -4.10 20.31
C HIS A 256 -5.08 -3.17 19.42
N THR A 257 -4.46 -2.61 18.38
CA THR A 257 -5.16 -1.77 17.40
C THR A 257 -6.16 -2.58 16.58
N ALA A 258 -5.81 -3.82 16.21
CA ALA A 258 -6.70 -4.72 15.49
C ALA A 258 -7.94 -5.08 16.31
N GLU A 259 -7.77 -5.30 17.62
CA GLU A 259 -8.87 -5.60 18.54
C GLU A 259 -9.86 -4.45 18.71
N ALA A 260 -9.37 -3.21 18.66
CA ALA A 260 -10.20 -2.02 18.78
C ALA A 260 -10.88 -1.62 17.45
N TRP A 261 -10.48 -2.20 16.32
CA TRP A 261 -10.94 -1.78 14.99
C TRP A 261 -12.26 -2.45 14.59
N GLN A 262 -13.21 -1.67 14.07
CA GLN A 262 -14.56 -2.17 13.74
C GLN A 262 -14.63 -2.90 12.39
N ASP A 263 -13.84 -2.49 11.40
CA ASP A 263 -13.76 -3.16 10.10
C ASP A 263 -12.95 -4.48 10.18
N PRO A 264 -13.60 -5.65 9.96
CA PRO A 264 -12.94 -6.95 10.04
C PRO A 264 -11.83 -7.15 9.02
N ARG A 265 -11.93 -6.53 7.83
CA ARG A 265 -10.89 -6.65 6.80
C ARG A 265 -9.62 -5.95 7.25
N PHE A 266 -9.77 -4.75 7.82
CA PHE A 266 -8.65 -4.00 8.34
C PHE A 266 -8.03 -4.68 9.58
N ALA A 267 -8.86 -5.15 10.51
CA ALA A 267 -8.41 -5.94 11.65
C ALA A 267 -7.61 -7.19 11.22
N SER A 268 -8.08 -7.90 10.18
CA SER A 268 -7.37 -9.03 9.59
C SER A 268 -5.97 -8.65 9.09
N CYS A 269 -5.82 -7.54 8.37
CA CYS A 269 -4.52 -7.04 7.92
C CYS A 269 -3.59 -6.72 9.09
N LEU A 270 -4.10 -6.06 10.14
CA LEU A 270 -3.31 -5.71 11.32
C LEU A 270 -2.84 -6.94 12.10
N PHE A 271 -3.71 -7.95 12.28
CA PHE A 271 -3.30 -9.23 12.86
C PHE A 271 -2.24 -9.93 12.01
N ALA A 272 -2.38 -9.92 10.68
CA ALA A 272 -1.41 -10.52 9.77
C ALA A 272 -0.04 -9.80 9.80
N ASP A 273 -0.04 -8.48 9.94
CA ASP A 273 1.18 -7.67 10.11
C ASP A 273 1.85 -7.92 11.46
N ALA A 274 1.08 -7.96 12.55
CA ALA A 274 1.57 -8.32 13.87
C ALA A 274 2.18 -9.74 13.86
N ALA A 275 1.50 -10.71 13.25
CA ALA A 275 1.97 -12.08 13.11
C ALA A 275 3.32 -12.15 12.37
N ARG A 276 3.45 -11.41 11.26
CA ARG A 276 4.70 -11.34 10.48
C ARG A 276 5.89 -10.83 11.30
N LEU A 277 5.66 -9.85 12.18
CA LEU A 277 6.70 -9.34 13.08
C LEU A 277 7.12 -10.34 14.14
N HIS A 278 6.22 -11.23 14.57
CA HIS A 278 6.51 -12.32 15.50
C HIS A 278 7.14 -13.53 14.83
N GLU A 279 7.01 -13.71 13.52
CA GLU A 279 7.29 -14.98 12.83
C GLU A 279 8.73 -15.52 12.97
N GLU A 280 9.73 -14.63 13.13
CA GLU A 280 11.12 -15.06 13.38
C GLU A 280 11.43 -15.28 14.86
N ALA A 281 10.76 -14.54 15.75
CA ALA A 281 11.05 -14.55 17.18
C ALA A 281 10.21 -15.57 17.96
N ASP A 282 8.95 -15.73 17.57
CA ASP A 282 7.95 -16.59 18.20
C ASP A 282 6.91 -17.08 17.17
N PRO A 283 7.20 -18.20 16.48
CA PRO A 283 6.30 -18.79 15.50
C PRO A 283 4.94 -19.23 16.08
N ALA A 284 4.87 -19.55 17.38
CA ALA A 284 3.63 -19.98 18.01
C ALA A 284 2.65 -18.81 18.20
N THR A 285 3.18 -17.67 18.61
CA THR A 285 2.40 -16.42 18.65
C THR A 285 1.99 -15.99 17.24
N ALA A 286 2.89 -16.07 16.26
CA ALA A 286 2.57 -15.74 14.87
C ALA A 286 1.43 -16.61 14.30
N GLU A 287 1.43 -17.92 14.58
CA GLU A 287 0.36 -18.83 14.16
C GLU A 287 -0.99 -18.43 14.76
N THR A 288 -1.02 -18.11 16.05
CA THR A 288 -2.24 -17.67 16.73
C THR A 288 -2.78 -16.37 16.12
N LEU A 289 -1.90 -15.41 15.83
CA LEU A 289 -2.29 -14.14 15.20
C LEU A 289 -2.77 -14.32 13.76
N TYR A 290 -2.12 -15.19 12.97
CA TYR A 290 -2.61 -15.51 11.62
C TYR A 290 -3.96 -16.23 11.65
N ALA A 291 -4.18 -17.13 12.62
CA ALA A 291 -5.49 -17.75 12.80
C ALA A 291 -6.57 -16.72 13.13
N ARG A 292 -6.29 -15.75 14.01
CA ARG A 292 -7.17 -14.60 14.27
C ARG A 292 -7.43 -13.77 13.01
N ALA A 293 -6.40 -13.50 12.21
CA ALA A 293 -6.54 -12.78 10.95
C ALA A 293 -7.49 -13.49 9.97
N VAL A 294 -7.36 -14.82 9.82
CA VAL A 294 -8.25 -15.64 8.98
C VAL A 294 -9.67 -15.69 9.55
N GLN A 295 -9.86 -15.70 10.87
CA GLN A 295 -11.19 -15.62 11.48
C GLN A 295 -11.90 -14.31 11.15
N GLN A 296 -11.19 -13.18 11.16
CA GLN A 296 -11.76 -11.87 10.82
C GLN A 296 -12.10 -11.75 9.34
N ALA A 297 -11.24 -12.29 8.47
CA ALA A 297 -11.47 -12.30 7.03
C ALA A 297 -11.04 -13.65 6.42
N PRO A 298 -11.97 -14.62 6.27
CA PRO A 298 -11.65 -15.95 5.78
C PRO A 298 -11.06 -16.01 4.37
N HIS A 299 -11.17 -14.93 3.59
CA HIS A 299 -10.64 -14.84 2.23
C HIS A 299 -9.38 -13.97 2.14
N ALA A 300 -8.83 -13.51 3.26
CA ALA A 300 -7.60 -12.71 3.28
C ALA A 300 -6.39 -13.57 2.85
N LEU A 301 -5.92 -13.34 1.62
CA LEU A 301 -4.83 -14.09 1.01
C LEU A 301 -3.54 -13.99 1.82
N ASP A 302 -3.18 -12.78 2.26
CA ASP A 302 -1.96 -12.54 3.03
C ASP A 302 -1.94 -13.31 4.36
N ALA A 303 -3.08 -13.37 5.05
CA ALA A 303 -3.21 -14.14 6.28
C ALA A 303 -3.03 -15.65 6.03
N ARG A 304 -3.63 -16.19 4.97
CA ARG A 304 -3.51 -17.62 4.61
C ARG A 304 -2.10 -18.01 4.16
N ILE A 305 -1.45 -17.16 3.39
CA ILE A 305 -0.04 -17.33 3.01
C ILE A 305 0.84 -17.29 4.27
N GLY A 306 0.53 -16.39 5.21
CA GLY A 306 1.16 -16.32 6.52
C GLY A 306 1.02 -17.59 7.36
N VAL A 307 -0.19 -18.16 7.44
CA VAL A 307 -0.42 -19.47 8.08
C VAL A 307 0.45 -20.54 7.43
N ALA A 308 0.46 -20.61 6.10
CA ALA A 308 1.23 -21.62 5.38
C ALA A 308 2.74 -21.51 5.65
N ARG A 309 3.27 -20.28 5.61
CA ARG A 309 4.68 -20.01 5.88
C ARG A 309 5.06 -20.38 7.32
N THR A 310 4.23 -20.01 8.29
CA THR A 310 4.45 -20.32 9.72
C THR A 310 4.35 -21.83 9.98
N ALA A 311 3.39 -22.51 9.38
CA ALA A 311 3.22 -23.96 9.47
C ALA A 311 4.43 -24.73 8.89
N LEU A 312 5.01 -24.25 7.78
CA LEU A 312 6.26 -24.82 7.24
C LEU A 312 7.44 -24.67 8.21
N LYS A 313 7.58 -23.50 8.85
CA LYS A 313 8.63 -23.28 9.88
C LYS A 313 8.46 -24.20 11.08
N ARG A 314 7.22 -24.52 11.45
CA ARG A 314 6.89 -25.44 12.55
C ARG A 314 6.97 -26.93 12.19
N GLY A 315 7.19 -27.26 10.92
CA GLY A 315 7.23 -28.65 10.47
C GLY A 315 5.86 -29.32 10.37
N THR A 316 4.79 -28.54 10.14
CA THR A 316 3.42 -29.04 9.90
C THR A 316 3.02 -28.80 8.43
N PRO A 317 3.58 -29.57 7.47
CA PRO A 317 3.39 -29.33 6.04
C PRO A 317 1.94 -29.51 5.57
N ASP A 318 1.15 -30.37 6.21
CA ASP A 318 -0.26 -30.60 5.85
C ASP A 318 -1.09 -29.34 6.07
N VAL A 319 -0.89 -28.66 7.20
CA VAL A 319 -1.53 -27.37 7.52
C VAL A 319 -1.12 -26.30 6.51
N ALA A 320 0.13 -26.31 6.08
CA ALA A 320 0.61 -25.38 5.08
C ALA A 320 -0.03 -25.58 3.71
N ALA A 321 -0.07 -26.84 3.25
CA ALA A 321 -0.71 -27.19 1.99
C ALA A 321 -2.21 -26.86 2.00
N ALA A 322 -2.93 -27.23 3.06
CA ALA A 322 -4.34 -26.91 3.21
C ALA A 322 -4.60 -25.39 3.17
N SER A 323 -3.76 -24.61 3.84
CA SER A 323 -3.88 -23.14 3.85
C SER A 323 -3.65 -22.52 2.47
N LEU A 324 -2.70 -23.05 1.69
CA LEU A 324 -2.42 -22.61 0.31
C LEU A 324 -3.55 -22.97 -0.66
N VAL A 325 -4.15 -24.15 -0.53
CA VAL A 325 -5.32 -24.55 -1.32
C VAL A 325 -6.49 -23.61 -1.03
N GLN A 326 -6.73 -23.28 0.25
CA GLN A 326 -7.78 -22.32 0.63
C GLN A 326 -7.48 -20.89 0.15
N ALA A 327 -6.21 -20.49 0.11
CA ALA A 327 -5.78 -19.22 -0.48
C ALA A 327 -6.07 -19.20 -1.99
N ALA A 328 -5.72 -20.27 -2.71
CA ALA A 328 -6.01 -20.40 -4.13
C ALA A 328 -7.51 -20.32 -4.43
N ALA A 329 -8.33 -21.01 -3.63
CA ALA A 329 -9.79 -20.96 -3.77
C ALA A 329 -10.35 -19.54 -3.59
N SER A 330 -9.77 -18.76 -2.67
CA SER A 330 -10.21 -17.37 -2.40
C SER A 330 -9.74 -16.38 -3.48
N ALA A 331 -8.63 -16.65 -4.17
CA ALA A 331 -8.09 -15.79 -5.22
C ALA A 331 -8.81 -15.92 -6.58
N GLY A 332 -9.69 -16.92 -6.73
CA GLY A 332 -10.38 -17.19 -7.99
C GLY A 332 -9.44 -17.72 -9.10
N ARG A 333 -9.86 -17.64 -10.37
CA ARG A 333 -9.04 -18.09 -11.51
C ARG A 333 -8.04 -17.02 -11.91
N CYS A 334 -6.92 -16.95 -11.20
CA CYS A 334 -5.81 -16.05 -11.53
C CYS A 334 -4.45 -16.74 -11.33
N ALA A 335 -3.39 -16.14 -11.88
CA ALA A 335 -2.03 -16.70 -11.79
C ALA A 335 -1.56 -16.92 -10.34
N LEU A 336 -2.05 -16.12 -9.38
CA LEU A 336 -1.73 -16.30 -7.96
C LEU A 336 -2.35 -17.57 -7.39
N ALA A 337 -3.57 -17.93 -7.81
CA ALA A 337 -4.22 -19.17 -7.38
C ALA A 337 -3.48 -20.40 -7.92
N ASP A 338 -3.05 -20.36 -9.19
CA ASP A 338 -2.24 -21.42 -9.79
C ASP A 338 -0.90 -21.56 -9.05
N ALA A 339 -0.22 -20.45 -8.76
CA ALA A 339 1.03 -20.47 -8.00
C ALA A 339 0.85 -21.06 -6.59
N ALA A 340 -0.25 -20.72 -5.91
CA ALA A 340 -0.55 -21.27 -4.59
C ALA A 340 -0.83 -22.78 -4.64
N LYS A 341 -1.58 -23.27 -5.65
CA LYS A 341 -1.82 -24.71 -5.88
C LYS A 341 -0.53 -25.47 -6.18
N ILE A 342 0.32 -24.91 -7.06
CA ILE A 342 1.64 -25.46 -7.39
C ILE A 342 2.51 -25.59 -6.14
N PHE A 343 2.53 -24.55 -5.31
CA PHE A 343 3.32 -24.59 -4.08
C PHE A 343 2.75 -25.58 -3.06
N ALA A 344 1.42 -25.67 -2.91
CA ALA A 344 0.75 -26.66 -2.05
C ALA A 344 1.09 -28.10 -2.47
N SER A 345 1.02 -28.39 -3.77
CA SER A 345 1.39 -29.69 -4.33
C SER A 345 2.83 -30.09 -3.99
N ARG A 346 3.78 -29.16 -4.16
CA ARG A 346 5.19 -29.41 -3.81
C ARG A 346 5.40 -29.65 -2.31
N VAL A 347 4.68 -28.93 -1.46
CA VAL A 347 4.73 -29.15 -0.01
C VAL A 347 4.23 -30.55 0.35
N LEU A 348 3.11 -30.99 -0.20
CA LEU A 348 2.58 -32.34 0.05
C LEU A 348 3.50 -33.45 -0.48
N ALA A 349 4.03 -33.27 -1.69
CA ALA A 349 4.95 -34.21 -2.32
C ALA A 349 6.21 -34.41 -1.47
N TRP A 350 6.87 -33.32 -1.08
CA TRP A 350 8.21 -33.39 -0.49
C TRP A 350 8.21 -33.49 1.03
N LYS A 351 7.27 -32.84 1.71
CA LYS A 351 7.28 -32.75 3.17
C LYS A 351 6.26 -33.69 3.82
N SER A 352 5.07 -33.82 3.23
CA SER A 352 4.02 -34.70 3.76
C SER A 352 4.10 -36.14 3.23
N ARG A 353 4.87 -36.37 2.15
CA ARG A 353 4.90 -37.67 1.43
C ARG A 353 3.52 -38.13 0.98
N ALA A 354 2.68 -37.19 0.53
CA ALA A 354 1.32 -37.41 0.04
C ALA A 354 1.23 -37.16 -1.48
N PRO A 355 1.84 -38.03 -2.31
CA PRO A 355 1.98 -37.84 -3.75
C PRO A 355 0.64 -37.76 -4.50
N ALA A 356 -0.33 -38.58 -4.11
CA ALA A 356 -1.65 -38.64 -4.75
C ALA A 356 -2.47 -37.34 -4.50
N GLU A 357 -2.41 -36.80 -3.29
CA GLU A 357 -3.07 -35.53 -2.97
C GLU A 357 -2.40 -34.35 -3.67
N ALA A 358 -1.06 -34.40 -3.80
CA ALA A 358 -0.29 -33.39 -4.51
C ALA A 358 -0.65 -33.31 -6.00
N ASP A 359 -0.90 -34.45 -6.66
CA ASP A 359 -1.33 -34.50 -8.06
C ASP A 359 -2.77 -33.98 -8.23
N ALA A 360 -3.69 -34.40 -7.36
CA ALA A 360 -5.10 -33.98 -7.40
C ALA A 360 -5.29 -32.45 -7.31
N ILE A 361 -4.44 -31.74 -6.56
CA ILE A 361 -4.49 -30.26 -6.46
C ILE A 361 -4.20 -29.58 -7.81
N LEU A 362 -3.48 -30.23 -8.71
CA LEU A 362 -3.02 -29.68 -9.99
C LEU A 362 -3.97 -29.96 -11.15
N ASP A 363 -5.08 -30.67 -10.95
CA ASP A 363 -6.01 -31.03 -12.03
C ASP A 363 -6.58 -29.82 -12.79
N ASP A 364 -6.88 -28.75 -12.06
CA ASP A 364 -7.43 -27.52 -12.63
C ASP A 364 -6.38 -26.46 -13.00
N VAL A 365 -5.09 -26.75 -12.76
CA VAL A 365 -4.00 -25.78 -13.03
C VAL A 365 -3.60 -25.89 -14.50
N ALA A 366 -3.53 -24.75 -15.19
CA ALA A 366 -3.09 -24.73 -16.58
C ALA A 366 -1.69 -25.37 -16.70
N PRO A 367 -1.42 -26.18 -17.75
CA PRO A 367 -0.16 -26.89 -17.93
C PRO A 367 0.99 -25.92 -18.25
N THR A 368 1.55 -25.33 -17.20
CA THR A 368 2.73 -24.48 -17.18
C THR A 368 3.95 -25.27 -16.74
N SER A 369 5.15 -24.84 -17.09
CA SER A 369 6.41 -25.51 -16.69
C SER A 369 6.50 -25.86 -15.24
N VAL A 370 6.05 -24.93 -14.41
CA VAL A 370 6.13 -25.05 -12.97
C VAL A 370 5.08 -26.05 -12.44
N ALA A 371 3.85 -26.03 -12.99
CA ALA A 371 2.84 -27.03 -12.65
C ALA A 371 3.27 -28.43 -13.03
N LEU A 372 3.90 -28.56 -14.19
CA LEU A 372 4.35 -29.82 -14.72
C LEU A 372 5.50 -30.40 -13.89
N ARG A 373 6.49 -29.57 -13.53
CA ARG A 373 7.54 -29.96 -12.59
C ARG A 373 6.96 -30.40 -11.23
N ALA A 374 5.96 -29.68 -10.71
CA ALA A 374 5.30 -30.06 -9.47
C ALA A 374 4.60 -31.42 -9.57
N ARG A 375 4.00 -31.78 -10.72
CA ARG A 375 3.46 -33.14 -10.96
C ARG A 375 4.55 -34.21 -10.96
N VAL A 376 5.71 -33.92 -11.55
CA VAL A 376 6.87 -34.85 -11.51
C VAL A 376 7.34 -35.06 -10.08
N ASP A 377 7.48 -33.96 -9.33
CA ASP A 377 7.85 -34.00 -7.92
C ASP A 377 6.81 -34.78 -7.09
N ALA A 378 5.52 -34.60 -7.40
CA ALA A 378 4.40 -35.26 -6.75
C ALA A 378 4.33 -36.74 -7.03
N SER A 379 4.68 -37.25 -8.21
CA SER A 379 4.56 -38.69 -8.51
C SER A 379 5.50 -39.56 -7.67
N GLY A 380 6.48 -38.98 -6.97
CA GLY A 380 7.46 -39.71 -6.17
C GLY A 380 8.37 -40.63 -7.00
N ALA A 381 8.19 -40.64 -8.32
CA ALA A 381 9.01 -41.39 -9.23
C ALA A 381 10.34 -40.65 -9.36
N GLY A 382 11.39 -41.20 -8.72
CA GLY A 382 12.78 -40.74 -8.85
C GLY A 382 13.31 -40.69 -10.30
N ALA A 383 12.49 -41.04 -11.27
CA ALA A 383 12.50 -40.51 -12.63
C ALA A 383 11.06 -40.73 -13.14
N LEU A 384 10.42 -39.72 -13.74
CA LEU A 384 9.43 -40.03 -14.78
C LEU A 384 10.08 -41.09 -15.67
N SER A 385 9.42 -42.23 -15.90
CA SER A 385 9.97 -43.16 -16.88
C SER A 385 10.12 -42.38 -18.19
N ALA A 386 11.24 -42.54 -18.90
CA ALA A 386 11.49 -41.76 -20.10
C ALA A 386 10.34 -41.88 -21.11
N GLY A 387 9.59 -43.00 -21.08
CA GLY A 387 8.36 -43.20 -21.85
C GLY A 387 7.20 -42.29 -21.44
N GLU A 388 6.95 -42.09 -20.15
CA GLU A 388 5.91 -41.17 -19.67
C GLU A 388 6.29 -39.71 -19.95
N ALA A 389 7.56 -39.36 -19.74
CA ALA A 389 8.10 -38.05 -20.12
C ALA A 389 7.96 -37.78 -21.63
N LEU A 390 8.27 -38.76 -22.47
CA LEU A 390 8.15 -38.66 -23.93
C LEU A 390 6.69 -38.60 -24.39
N ALA A 391 5.82 -39.48 -23.89
CA ALA A 391 4.39 -39.45 -24.20
C ALA A 391 3.77 -38.10 -23.83
N TRP A 392 4.24 -37.52 -22.72
CA TRP A 392 3.79 -36.23 -22.26
C TRP A 392 4.35 -35.04 -23.08
N ILE A 393 5.61 -35.11 -23.51
CA ILE A 393 6.21 -34.18 -24.50
C ILE A 393 5.44 -34.26 -25.83
N GLU A 394 5.04 -35.45 -26.27
CA GLU A 394 4.30 -35.67 -27.53
C GLU A 394 2.87 -35.09 -27.47
N GLN A 395 2.22 -35.14 -26.31
CA GLN A 395 0.90 -34.54 -26.11
C GLN A 395 0.96 -33.01 -25.94
N SER A 396 2.11 -32.45 -25.58
CA SER A 396 2.30 -31.01 -25.39
C SER A 396 2.59 -30.29 -26.71
N ARG A 397 2.08 -29.06 -26.89
CA ARG A 397 2.34 -28.23 -28.10
C ARG A 397 3.00 -26.90 -27.74
N GLY A 398 3.80 -26.35 -28.66
CA GLY A 398 4.41 -25.02 -28.53
C GLY A 398 5.35 -24.90 -27.32
N VAL A 399 5.23 -23.81 -26.57
CA VAL A 399 6.11 -23.48 -25.42
C VAL A 399 6.00 -24.51 -24.30
N SER A 400 4.82 -25.09 -24.06
CA SER A 400 4.62 -26.15 -23.07
C SER A 400 5.44 -27.40 -23.38
N ARG A 401 5.71 -27.69 -24.65
CA ARG A 401 6.56 -28.81 -25.07
C ARG A 401 8.04 -28.57 -24.79
N LEU A 402 8.53 -27.35 -25.04
CA LEU A 402 9.91 -26.95 -24.71
C LEU A 402 10.17 -27.07 -23.21
N VAL A 403 9.22 -26.54 -22.45
CA VAL A 403 9.16 -26.58 -21.00
C VAL A 403 9.14 -28.01 -20.45
N ALA A 404 8.31 -28.88 -21.04
CA ALA A 404 8.21 -30.29 -20.67
C ALA A 404 9.56 -30.99 -20.86
N SER A 405 10.20 -30.69 -21.98
CA SER A 405 11.50 -31.25 -22.33
C SER A 405 12.61 -30.77 -21.40
N LEU A 406 12.60 -29.49 -20.99
CA LEU A 406 13.55 -28.94 -20.01
C LEU A 406 13.35 -29.52 -18.61
N ALA A 407 12.10 -29.69 -18.17
CA ALA A 407 11.80 -30.31 -16.87
C ALA A 407 12.28 -31.77 -16.82
N VAL A 408 12.12 -32.52 -17.91
CA VAL A 408 12.61 -33.91 -18.04
C VAL A 408 14.15 -33.98 -18.02
N LEU A 409 14.83 -32.98 -18.58
CA LEU A 409 16.29 -32.90 -18.56
C LEU A 409 16.84 -32.55 -17.17
N GLU A 410 16.20 -31.64 -16.43
CA GLU A 410 16.62 -31.26 -15.08
C GLU A 410 16.41 -32.36 -14.03
N VAL A 411 15.42 -33.24 -14.23
CA VAL A 411 15.10 -34.35 -13.30
C VAL A 411 16.08 -35.53 -13.44
N GLY A 412 17.06 -35.45 -14.33
CA GLY A 412 18.19 -36.40 -14.37
C GLY A 412 17.90 -37.64 -15.21
N ALA A 413 17.50 -37.45 -16.46
CA ALA A 413 17.56 -38.52 -17.45
C ALA A 413 19.02 -38.99 -17.58
N GLY A 414 19.32 -40.24 -17.17
CA GLY A 414 20.63 -40.85 -17.42
C GLY A 414 21.02 -40.79 -18.90
N GLU A 415 22.33 -40.80 -19.19
CA GLU A 415 22.94 -40.56 -20.52
C GLU A 415 22.17 -41.10 -21.75
N PRO A 416 21.68 -42.35 -21.81
CA PRO A 416 21.01 -42.86 -23.02
C PRO A 416 19.67 -42.16 -23.32
N HIS A 417 18.99 -41.65 -22.29
CA HIS A 417 17.71 -40.97 -22.44
C HIS A 417 17.86 -39.50 -22.80
N ALA A 418 18.91 -38.83 -22.31
CA ALA A 418 19.23 -37.45 -22.68
C ALA A 418 19.52 -37.31 -24.19
N GLU A 419 20.25 -38.27 -24.77
CA GLU A 419 20.54 -38.27 -26.21
C GLU A 419 19.29 -38.50 -27.07
N THR A 420 18.41 -39.42 -26.62
CA THR A 420 17.14 -39.70 -27.30
C THR A 420 16.23 -38.47 -27.24
N LEU A 421 16.11 -37.83 -26.07
CA LEU A 421 15.32 -36.60 -25.90
C LEU A 421 15.88 -35.45 -26.75
N ALA A 422 17.21 -35.29 -26.80
CA ALA A 422 17.87 -34.28 -27.62
C ALA A 422 17.63 -34.48 -29.12
N ARG A 423 17.64 -35.74 -29.62
CA ARG A 423 17.29 -36.04 -31.02
C ARG A 423 15.83 -35.73 -31.32
N THR A 424 14.90 -36.05 -30.41
CA THR A 424 13.48 -35.73 -30.56
C THR A 424 13.24 -34.21 -30.55
N LEU A 425 13.99 -33.46 -29.73
CA LEU A 425 13.96 -31.99 -29.72
C LEU A 425 14.57 -31.35 -30.98
N LEU A 426 15.54 -31.99 -31.62
CA LEU A 426 16.16 -31.51 -32.87
C LEU A 426 15.25 -31.67 -34.11
N GLN A 427 14.28 -32.58 -34.04
CA GLN A 427 13.29 -32.80 -35.10
C GLN A 427 12.22 -31.69 -35.18
N HIS A 428 12.15 -30.81 -34.17
CA HIS A 428 11.24 -29.67 -34.17
C HIS A 428 11.98 -28.33 -34.35
N ASP A 429 11.59 -27.55 -35.36
CA ASP A 429 12.29 -26.32 -35.78
C ASP A 429 12.38 -25.25 -34.67
N ALA A 430 11.35 -25.15 -33.81
CA ALA A 430 11.28 -24.16 -32.74
C ALA A 430 12.23 -24.43 -31.56
N THR A 431 12.80 -25.64 -31.46
CA THR A 431 13.58 -26.10 -30.29
C THR A 431 15.06 -26.35 -30.60
N ARG A 432 15.48 -26.11 -31.85
CA ARG A 432 16.84 -26.43 -32.36
C ARG A 432 17.97 -25.69 -31.64
N ALA A 433 17.75 -24.43 -31.23
CA ALA A 433 18.74 -23.63 -30.52
C ALA A 433 19.00 -24.15 -29.09
N ALA A 434 17.92 -24.46 -28.35
CA ALA A 434 18.02 -25.05 -27.02
C ALA A 434 18.65 -26.45 -27.07
N ALA A 435 18.26 -27.27 -28.05
CA ALA A 435 18.80 -28.62 -28.24
C ALA A 435 20.32 -28.63 -28.55
N ARG A 436 20.84 -27.62 -29.27
CA ARG A 436 22.29 -27.47 -29.51
C ARG A 436 23.06 -27.17 -28.23
N VAL A 437 22.59 -26.23 -27.41
CA VAL A 437 23.22 -25.89 -26.13
C VAL A 437 23.28 -27.10 -25.20
N LEU A 438 22.22 -27.91 -25.18
CA LEU A 438 22.12 -29.13 -24.37
C LEU A 438 23.07 -30.24 -24.85
N LEU A 439 23.20 -30.44 -26.16
CA LEU A 439 24.16 -31.41 -26.72
C LEU A 439 25.62 -30.99 -26.45
N GLU A 440 25.91 -29.69 -26.49
CA GLU A 440 27.24 -29.18 -26.13
C GLU A 440 27.56 -29.44 -24.65
N ASP A 441 26.61 -29.26 -23.74
CA ASP A 441 26.82 -29.46 -22.30
C ASP A 441 26.92 -30.95 -21.91
N ALA A 442 26.12 -31.80 -22.55
CA ALA A 442 26.23 -33.26 -22.46
C ALA A 442 27.59 -33.76 -22.98
N SER A 443 28.09 -33.18 -24.08
CA SER A 443 29.40 -33.52 -24.65
C SER A 443 30.55 -33.09 -23.73
N ARG A 444 30.42 -31.93 -23.07
CA ARG A 444 31.41 -31.43 -22.09
C ARG A 444 31.46 -32.29 -20.82
N THR A 445 30.32 -32.76 -20.34
CA THR A 445 30.24 -33.65 -19.17
C THR A 445 30.74 -35.06 -19.47
N ALA A 446 30.48 -35.60 -20.66
CA ALA A 446 31.05 -36.86 -21.14
C ALA A 446 32.59 -36.78 -21.33
N GLY A 447 33.10 -35.64 -21.83
CA GLY A 447 34.52 -35.36 -21.97
C GLY A 447 35.27 -35.30 -20.63
N ARG A 448 34.68 -34.65 -19.61
CA ARG A 448 35.25 -34.57 -18.26
C ARG A 448 35.34 -35.93 -17.55
N LYS A 449 34.43 -36.86 -17.81
CA LYS A 449 34.50 -38.23 -17.25
C LYS A 449 35.60 -39.07 -17.91
N ARG A 450 35.85 -38.89 -19.22
CA ARG A 450 36.95 -39.56 -19.93
C ARG A 450 38.34 -39.04 -19.53
N SER A 451 38.48 -37.78 -19.08
CA SER A 451 39.75 -37.26 -18.57
C SER A 451 40.08 -37.68 -17.13
N LEU A 452 39.11 -38.23 -16.39
CA LEU A 452 39.30 -38.67 -14.99
C LEU A 452 39.68 -40.16 -14.87
N PHE A 453 39.73 -40.90 -15.97
CA PHE A 453 40.20 -42.28 -16.02
C PHE A 453 41.21 -42.44 -17.18
N PRO A 454 42.53 -42.46 -16.91
CA PRO A 454 43.49 -42.85 -17.95
C PRO A 454 43.29 -44.33 -18.27
N ALA A 455 43.32 -44.66 -19.56
CA ALA A 455 43.24 -46.03 -20.04
C ALA A 455 44.36 -46.87 -19.40
N SER A 456 43.97 -47.85 -18.59
CA SER A 456 44.87 -48.93 -18.16
C SER A 456 45.21 -49.77 -19.38
N ALA A 457 46.50 -49.78 -19.75
CA ALA A 457 47.05 -50.63 -20.78
C ALA A 457 47.22 -52.07 -20.26
N SER A 458 46.41 -52.99 -20.78
CA SER A 458 46.77 -54.33 -21.29
C SER A 458 45.50 -55.09 -21.64
#